data_AF-A0A4Y2L9D7-F1
#
_entry.id   AF-A0A4Y2L9D7-F1
#
_cell.length_a   1.000
_cell.length_b   1.000
_cell.length_c   1.000
_cell.angle_alpha   90.00
_cell.angle_beta   90.00
_cell.angle_gamma   90.00
#
_symmetry.space_group_name_H-M   'P 1'
#
loop_
_entity.id
_entity.type
_entity.pdbx_description
1 polymer ?
#
loop_
_entity_poly.entity_id
_entity_poly.type
_entity_poly.pdbx_seq_one_letter_code
_entity_poly.pdbx_strand_id
1 'polypeptide(L)'
;YSFSWKKLWAFSGPGFLMSIAYLDPGNIEADLKAGTEAKYALLWILMWATLLGLFIQRLAARLGAVTGEDLAETCRRRFTPLPRYTLWIMLEITIIAADMQEVIGTAIALYLLSNKKIPMWGGVLLTIFDTFTFLFLDKYGLRKLEAFFAFLIAVMAITFGYEYIVVQPDQVEVVKGLFIPGCASCSSRVLLQAVGIVGALITPHNLYLHSSLVKVRPPFSSKYQ
;
A
#
# COMPACT_ATOMS: atom_id res chain seq x y z
N TYR A 1 -3.29 -30.03 14.68
CA TYR A 1 -2.67 -28.94 13.89
C TYR A 1 -1.75 -28.14 14.79
N SER A 2 -0.44 -28.39 14.76
CA SER A 2 0.53 -27.60 15.55
C SER A 2 0.92 -26.35 14.76
N PHE A 3 0.66 -25.18 15.33
CA PHE A 3 1.03 -23.88 14.78
C PHE A 3 2.54 -23.72 14.85
N SER A 4 3.22 -23.68 13.71
CA SER A 4 4.68 -23.56 13.65
C SER A 4 5.06 -22.12 13.32
N TRP A 5 5.67 -21.43 14.28
CA TRP A 5 6.21 -20.09 14.10
C TRP A 5 7.22 -20.00 12.94
N LYS A 6 7.99 -21.07 12.69
CA LYS A 6 8.87 -21.16 11.50
C LYS A 6 8.10 -21.16 10.18
N LYS A 7 6.93 -21.82 10.12
CA LYS A 7 6.06 -21.76 8.93
C LYS A 7 5.44 -20.38 8.80
N LEU A 8 4.94 -19.78 9.89
CA LEU A 8 4.38 -18.42 9.84
C LEU A 8 5.40 -17.42 9.29
N TRP A 9 6.62 -17.40 9.83
CA TRP A 9 7.69 -16.53 9.33
C TRP A 9 8.07 -16.82 7.87
N ALA A 10 8.05 -18.08 7.44
CA ALA A 10 8.26 -18.45 6.04
C ALA A 10 7.10 -18.07 5.11
N PHE A 11 5.92 -17.74 5.63
CA PHE A 11 4.73 -17.32 4.87
C PHE A 11 4.33 -15.85 5.09
N SER A 12 4.96 -15.12 6.01
CA SER A 12 4.72 -13.70 6.26
C SER A 12 5.24 -12.78 5.14
N GLY A 13 6.19 -13.25 4.33
CA GLY A 13 6.86 -12.47 3.28
C GLY A 13 5.93 -11.73 2.30
N PRO A 14 4.95 -12.41 1.66
CA PRO A 14 3.98 -11.76 0.77
C PRO A 14 3.12 -10.73 1.50
N GLY A 15 2.79 -10.98 2.78
CA GLY A 15 2.03 -10.04 3.60
C GLY A 15 2.81 -8.76 3.87
N PHE A 16 4.10 -8.87 4.20
CA PHE A 16 4.96 -7.70 4.36
C PHE A 16 5.13 -6.93 3.05
N LEU A 17 5.32 -7.62 1.92
CA LEU A 17 5.43 -6.98 0.61
C LEU A 17 4.16 -6.19 0.26
N MET A 18 2.99 -6.76 0.57
CA MET A 18 1.71 -6.07 0.41
C MET A 18 1.55 -4.89 1.37
N SER A 19 2.03 -4.98 2.61
CA SER A 19 1.97 -3.85 3.56
C SER A 19 2.79 -2.65 3.09
N ILE A 20 3.91 -2.86 2.40
CA ILE A 20 4.71 -1.77 1.81
C ILE A 20 3.92 -1.01 0.76
N ALA A 21 3.14 -1.71 -0.05
CA ALA A 21 2.33 -1.09 -1.10
C ALA A 21 1.18 -0.22 -0.56
N TYR A 22 0.94 -0.23 0.77
CA TYR A 22 0.05 0.69 1.46
C TYR A 22 0.79 1.83 2.18
N LEU A 23 2.12 1.74 2.30
CA LEU A 23 2.99 2.74 2.95
C LEU A 23 3.71 3.62 1.92
N ASP A 24 3.20 3.68 0.70
CA ASP A 24 3.71 4.51 -0.37
C ASP A 24 3.50 6.01 -0.08
N PRO A 25 4.32 6.89 -0.66
CA PRO A 25 4.20 8.34 -0.46
C PRO A 25 2.82 8.89 -0.83
N GLY A 26 2.11 8.27 -1.77
CA GLY A 26 0.77 8.67 -2.20
C GLY A 26 -0.26 8.53 -1.08
N ASN A 27 -0.29 7.38 -0.41
CA ASN A 27 -1.18 7.16 0.73
C ASN A 27 -0.84 8.07 1.92
N ILE A 28 0.46 8.26 2.20
CA ILE A 28 0.90 9.15 3.29
C ILE A 28 0.50 10.60 3.01
N GLU A 29 0.64 11.07 1.76
CA GLU A 29 0.22 12.41 1.36
C GLU A 29 -1.29 12.61 1.53
N ALA A 30 -2.09 11.62 1.10
CA ALA A 30 -3.55 11.65 1.23
C ALA A 30 -3.98 11.70 2.71
N ASP A 31 -3.37 10.89 3.57
CA ASP A 31 -3.64 10.86 5.01
C ASP A 31 -3.24 12.16 5.70
N LEU A 32 -2.08 12.73 5.34
CA LEU A 32 -1.64 14.03 5.86
C LEU A 32 -2.60 15.16 5.44
N LYS A 33 -3.01 15.19 4.17
CA LYS A 33 -3.98 16.19 3.67
C LYS A 33 -5.33 16.07 4.36
N ALA A 34 -5.81 14.85 4.57
CA ALA A 34 -7.04 14.59 5.32
C ALA A 34 -6.90 15.05 6.78
N GLY A 35 -5.78 14.76 7.43
CA GLY A 35 -5.48 15.18 8.80
C GLY A 35 -5.40 16.71 8.96
N THR A 36 -4.86 17.44 7.98
CA THR A 36 -4.80 18.91 8.06
C THR A 36 -6.16 19.58 7.88
N GLU A 37 -7.01 19.04 6.99
CA GLU A 37 -8.31 19.64 6.67
C GLU A 37 -9.42 19.21 7.63
N ALA A 38 -9.45 17.93 8.01
CA ALA A 38 -10.53 17.35 8.80
C ALA A 38 -10.12 16.91 10.21
N LYS A 39 -8.84 17.09 10.58
CA LYS A 39 -8.30 16.66 11.87
C LYS A 39 -8.65 15.20 12.17
N TYR A 40 -9.43 14.97 13.23
CA TYR A 40 -9.81 13.63 13.69
C TYR A 40 -11.15 13.14 13.14
N ALA A 41 -11.90 13.97 12.40
CA ALA A 41 -13.26 13.64 11.95
C ALA A 41 -13.31 12.55 10.86
N LEU A 42 -12.22 12.32 10.15
CA LEU A 42 -12.11 11.29 9.10
C LEU A 42 -11.49 9.98 9.57
N LEU A 43 -11.05 9.88 10.84
CA LEU A 43 -10.38 8.69 11.36
C LEU A 43 -11.28 7.44 11.30
N TRP A 44 -12.58 7.58 11.57
CA TRP A 44 -13.52 6.46 11.43
C TRP A 44 -13.60 5.96 9.97
N ILE A 45 -13.58 6.86 8.98
CA ILE A 45 -13.60 6.48 7.56
C ILE A 45 -12.33 5.75 7.20
N LEU A 46 -11.17 6.27 7.63
CA LEU A 46 -9.87 5.62 7.42
C LEU A 46 -9.86 4.20 8.01
N MET A 47 -10.36 4.04 9.24
CA MET A 47 -10.46 2.73 9.89
C MET A 47 -11.37 1.77 9.10
N TRP A 48 -12.58 2.19 8.72
CA TRP A 48 -13.51 1.34 7.96
C TRP A 48 -13.00 1.01 6.57
N ALA A 49 -12.38 1.98 5.88
CA ALA A 49 -11.77 1.77 4.59
C ALA A 49 -10.58 0.79 4.69
N THR A 50 -9.79 0.84 5.77
CA THR A 50 -8.71 -0.13 6.05
C THR A 50 -9.27 -1.53 6.29
N LEU A 51 -10.34 -1.67 7.08
CA LEU A 51 -11.01 -2.95 7.30
C LEU A 51 -11.59 -3.53 6.01
N LEU A 52 -12.19 -2.70 5.16
CA LEU A 52 -12.68 -3.09 3.84
C LEU A 52 -11.52 -3.51 2.93
N GLY A 53 -10.42 -2.75 2.93
CA GLY A 53 -9.20 -3.07 2.20
C GLY A 53 -8.65 -4.45 2.60
N LEU A 54 -8.51 -4.71 3.91
CA LEU A 54 -8.10 -6.02 4.44
C LEU A 54 -9.04 -7.14 3.99
N PHE A 55 -10.36 -6.89 3.97
CA PHE A 55 -11.34 -7.87 3.51
C PHE A 55 -11.16 -8.18 2.02
N ILE A 56 -11.05 -7.16 1.16
CA ILE A 56 -10.86 -7.35 -0.30
C ILE A 56 -9.50 -8.01 -0.59
N GLN A 57 -8.43 -7.61 0.10
CA GLN A 57 -7.10 -8.21 -0.03
C GLN A 57 -7.12 -9.70 0.35
N ARG A 58 -7.86 -10.07 1.40
CA ARG A 58 -8.05 -11.47 1.77
C ARG A 58 -8.78 -12.27 0.67
N LEU A 59 -9.74 -11.66 -0.01
CA LEU A 59 -10.43 -12.29 -1.14
C LEU A 59 -9.49 -12.48 -2.34
N ALA A 60 -8.67 -11.48 -2.67
CA ALA A 60 -7.68 -11.56 -3.74
C ALA A 60 -6.63 -12.66 -3.45
N ALA A 61 -6.15 -12.74 -2.22
CA ALA A 61 -5.25 -13.81 -1.77
C ALA A 61 -5.91 -15.19 -1.85
N ARG A 62 -7.18 -15.30 -1.41
CA ARG A 62 -7.94 -16.55 -1.47
C ARG A 62 -8.20 -17.00 -2.90
N LEU A 63 -8.44 -16.07 -3.82
CA LEU A 63 -8.57 -16.37 -5.24
C LEU A 63 -7.29 -17.05 -5.73
N GLY A 64 -6.13 -16.38 -5.63
CA GLY A 64 -4.85 -16.93 -6.08
C GLY A 64 -4.48 -18.26 -5.42
N ALA A 65 -4.79 -18.42 -4.12
CA ALA A 65 -4.52 -19.67 -3.39
C ALA A 65 -5.39 -20.85 -3.83
N VAL A 66 -6.65 -20.61 -4.22
CA VAL A 66 -7.62 -21.69 -4.52
C VAL A 66 -7.65 -22.01 -6.01
N THR A 67 -7.61 -21.02 -6.88
CA THR A 67 -7.66 -21.23 -8.34
C THR A 67 -6.29 -21.59 -8.92
N GLY A 68 -5.20 -21.22 -8.25
CA GLY A 68 -3.84 -21.32 -8.80
C GLY A 68 -3.60 -20.36 -9.97
N GLU A 69 -4.57 -19.52 -10.29
CA GLU A 69 -4.54 -18.49 -11.34
C GLU A 69 -4.52 -17.12 -10.67
N ASP A 70 -3.76 -16.18 -11.25
CA ASP A 70 -3.83 -14.80 -10.80
C ASP A 70 -5.15 -14.12 -11.25
N LEU A 71 -5.45 -12.96 -10.66
CA LEU A 71 -6.66 -12.21 -10.97
C LEU A 71 -6.70 -11.80 -12.47
N ALA A 72 -5.56 -11.52 -13.09
CA ALA A 72 -5.49 -11.12 -14.50
C ALA A 72 -5.76 -12.32 -15.44
N GLU A 73 -5.22 -13.49 -15.12
CA GLU A 73 -5.47 -14.78 -15.79
C GLU A 73 -6.96 -15.15 -15.70
N THR A 74 -7.53 -15.02 -14.50
CA THR A 74 -8.96 -15.29 -14.26
C THR A 74 -9.83 -14.34 -15.08
N CYS A 75 -9.52 -13.04 -15.09
CA CYS A 75 -10.20 -12.04 -15.92
C CYS A 75 -10.05 -12.38 -17.40
N ARG A 76 -8.84 -12.71 -17.87
CA ARG A 76 -8.57 -13.06 -19.27
C ARG A 76 -9.34 -14.29 -19.74
N ARG A 77 -9.55 -15.28 -18.85
CA ARG A 77 -10.29 -16.52 -19.18
C ARG A 77 -11.80 -16.29 -19.23
N ARG A 78 -12.33 -15.40 -18.39
CA ARG A 78 -13.78 -15.22 -18.22
C ARG A 78 -14.39 -14.08 -19.03
N PHE A 79 -13.61 -13.05 -19.37
CA PHE A 79 -14.10 -11.89 -20.12
C PHE A 79 -13.88 -12.01 -21.63
N THR A 80 -14.79 -11.40 -22.40
CA THR A 80 -14.67 -11.21 -23.84
C THR A 80 -13.50 -10.27 -24.18
N PRO A 81 -13.00 -10.23 -25.43
CA PRO A 81 -11.80 -9.46 -25.78
C PRO A 81 -11.90 -7.96 -25.48
N LEU A 82 -13.08 -7.34 -25.60
CA LEU A 82 -13.28 -5.91 -25.35
C LEU A 82 -13.00 -5.52 -23.87
N PRO A 83 -13.73 -6.06 -22.86
CA PRO A 83 -13.44 -5.76 -21.46
C PRO A 83 -12.02 -6.14 -21.03
N ARG A 84 -11.44 -7.19 -21.62
CA ARG A 84 -10.07 -7.62 -21.32
C ARG A 84 -9.05 -6.52 -21.64
N TYR A 85 -9.12 -5.92 -22.83
CA TYR A 85 -8.19 -4.85 -23.21
C TYR A 85 -8.44 -3.58 -22.39
N THR A 86 -9.70 -3.25 -22.08
CA THR A 86 -10.02 -2.10 -21.22
C THR A 86 -9.42 -2.27 -19.82
N LEU A 87 -9.59 -3.44 -19.19
CA LEU A 87 -9.02 -3.72 -17.87
C LEU A 87 -7.49 -3.65 -17.88
N TRP A 88 -6.86 -4.17 -18.94
CA TRP A 88 -5.41 -4.09 -19.08
C TRP A 88 -4.93 -2.62 -19.17
N ILE A 89 -5.55 -1.80 -20.02
CA ILE A 89 -5.19 -0.37 -20.15
C ILE A 89 -5.41 0.37 -18.83
N MET A 90 -6.53 0.13 -18.13
CA MET A 90 -6.80 0.75 -16.83
C MET A 90 -5.76 0.37 -15.78
N LEU A 91 -5.30 -0.88 -15.79
CA LEU A 91 -4.27 -1.36 -14.87
C LEU A 91 -2.92 -0.70 -15.17
N GLU A 92 -2.51 -0.62 -16.44
CA GLU A 92 -1.27 0.07 -16.85
C GLU A 92 -1.28 1.54 -16.43
N ILE A 93 -2.39 2.26 -16.66
CA ILE A 93 -2.54 3.66 -16.22
C ILE A 93 -2.40 3.77 -14.70
N THR A 94 -2.99 2.83 -13.96
CA THR A 94 -2.92 2.83 -12.49
C THR A 94 -1.49 2.62 -11.99
N ILE A 95 -0.73 1.72 -12.62
CA ILE A 95 0.67 1.45 -12.26
C ILE A 95 1.54 2.68 -12.55
N ILE A 96 1.36 3.32 -13.72
CA ILE A 96 2.08 4.56 -14.07
C ILE A 96 1.76 5.68 -13.09
N ALA A 97 0.49 5.80 -12.66
CA ALA A 97 0.09 6.80 -11.68
C ALA A 97 0.71 6.56 -10.30
N ALA A 98 0.82 5.31 -9.87
CA ALA A 98 1.47 4.94 -8.61
C ALA A 98 2.98 5.23 -8.64
N ASP A 99 3.67 4.85 -9.71
CA ASP A 99 5.10 5.13 -9.92
C ASP A 99 5.38 6.65 -9.92
N MET A 100 4.50 7.44 -10.54
CA MET A 100 4.60 8.90 -10.51
C MET A 100 4.53 9.47 -9.08
N GLN A 101 3.68 8.92 -8.21
CA GLN A 101 3.61 9.35 -6.80
C GLN A 101 4.87 8.99 -6.01
N GLU A 102 5.44 7.82 -6.28
CA GLU A 102 6.70 7.38 -5.65
C GLU A 102 7.87 8.30 -6.03
N VAL A 103 7.99 8.66 -7.31
CA VAL A 103 9.00 9.60 -7.82
C VAL A 103 8.83 10.98 -7.21
N ILE A 104 7.60 11.51 -7.17
CA ILE A 104 7.31 12.83 -6.59
C ILE A 104 7.61 12.84 -5.09
N GLY A 105 7.16 11.81 -4.37
CA GLY A 105 7.37 11.68 -2.93
C GLY A 105 8.86 11.66 -2.57
N THR A 106 9.65 10.88 -3.31
CA THR A 106 11.09 10.79 -3.10
C THR A 106 11.81 12.09 -3.44
N ALA A 107 11.41 12.76 -4.53
CA ALA A 107 11.96 14.07 -4.89
C ALA A 107 11.68 15.14 -3.81
N ILE A 108 10.48 15.15 -3.23
CA ILE A 108 10.12 16.05 -2.12
C ILE A 108 10.91 15.69 -0.86
N ALA A 109 11.05 14.40 -0.53
CA ALA A 109 11.83 13.96 0.61
C ALA A 109 13.31 14.40 0.51
N LEU A 110 13.94 14.23 -0.66
CA LEU A 110 15.31 14.68 -0.92
C LEU A 110 15.44 16.20 -0.87
N TYR A 111 14.45 16.93 -1.40
CA TYR A 111 14.38 18.38 -1.33
C TYR A 111 14.37 18.89 0.13
N LEU A 112 13.55 18.27 0.98
CA LEU A 112 13.42 18.62 2.40
C LEU A 112 14.65 18.20 3.21
N LEU A 113 15.14 16.97 3.04
CA LEU A 113 16.32 16.46 3.76
C LEU A 113 17.59 17.24 3.43
N SER A 114 17.73 17.70 2.18
CA SER A 114 18.88 18.51 1.75
C SER A 114 18.77 19.98 2.15
N ASN A 115 17.80 20.34 3.00
CA ASN A 115 17.51 21.72 3.40
C ASN A 115 17.39 22.65 2.18
N LYS A 116 16.63 22.21 1.15
CA LYS A 116 16.39 22.91 -0.12
C LYS A 116 17.61 23.11 -1.03
N LYS A 117 18.75 22.45 -0.76
CA LYS A 117 19.95 22.53 -1.63
C LYS A 117 19.79 21.78 -2.94
N ILE A 118 19.08 20.65 -2.93
CA ILE A 118 18.79 19.87 -4.14
C ILE A 118 17.44 20.35 -4.69
N PRO A 119 17.36 20.88 -5.91
CA PRO A 119 16.09 21.28 -6.52
C PRO A 119 15.26 20.04 -6.90
N MET A 120 13.93 20.20 -7.01
CA MET A 120 13.01 19.07 -7.30
C MET A 120 13.40 18.28 -8.55
N TRP A 121 13.80 18.96 -9.63
CA TRP A 121 14.25 18.29 -10.86
C TRP A 121 15.49 17.41 -10.63
N GLY A 122 16.38 17.82 -9.71
CA GLY A 122 17.53 17.00 -9.30
C GLY A 122 17.12 15.78 -8.49
N GLY A 123 16.10 15.91 -7.64
CA GLY A 123 15.49 14.79 -6.95
C GLY A 123 14.91 13.75 -7.92
N VAL A 124 14.17 14.20 -8.94
CA VAL A 124 13.61 13.32 -9.99
C VAL A 124 14.69 12.62 -10.82
N LEU A 125 15.83 13.28 -11.08
CA LEU A 125 16.94 12.61 -11.77
C LEU A 125 17.59 11.53 -10.91
N LEU A 126 17.67 11.74 -9.59
CA LEU A 126 18.20 10.74 -8.66
C LEU A 126 17.28 9.52 -8.52
N THR A 127 15.96 9.70 -8.58
CA THR A 127 15.02 8.56 -8.52
C THR A 127 15.14 7.63 -9.73
N ILE A 128 15.57 8.13 -10.89
CA ILE A 128 15.89 7.27 -12.05
C ILE A 128 17.03 6.30 -11.68
N PHE A 129 18.03 6.75 -10.91
CA PHE A 129 19.12 5.88 -10.48
C PHE A 129 18.67 4.85 -9.42
N ASP A 130 17.72 5.24 -8.57
CA ASP A 130 17.14 4.36 -7.56
C ASP A 130 16.36 3.19 -8.19
N THR A 131 15.55 3.44 -9.23
CA THR A 131 14.81 2.37 -9.94
C THR A 131 15.75 1.36 -10.59
N PHE A 132 16.89 1.81 -11.14
CA PHE A 132 17.94 0.90 -11.62
C PHE A 132 18.55 0.09 -10.47
N THR A 133 18.80 0.71 -9.32
CA THR A 133 19.32 0.03 -8.13
C THR A 133 18.35 -1.04 -7.63
N PHE A 134 17.05 -0.75 -7.64
CA PHE A 134 16.00 -1.70 -7.29
C PHE A 134 15.93 -2.89 -8.24
N LEU A 135 16.00 -2.65 -9.56
CA LEU A 135 16.10 -3.70 -10.60
C LEU A 135 17.32 -4.61 -10.38
N PHE A 136 18.45 -4.06 -9.94
CA PHE A 136 19.61 -4.87 -9.57
C PHE A 136 19.38 -5.67 -8.29
N LEU A 137 18.65 -5.11 -7.31
CA LEU A 137 18.34 -5.77 -6.05
C LEU A 137 17.39 -6.97 -6.23
N ASP A 138 16.49 -6.92 -7.20
CA ASP A 138 15.58 -8.04 -7.53
C ASP A 138 16.34 -9.34 -7.87
N LYS A 139 17.52 -9.22 -8.48
CA LYS A 139 18.41 -10.38 -8.75
C LYS A 139 19.03 -11.02 -7.49
N TYR A 140 19.04 -10.35 -6.34
CA TYR A 140 19.74 -10.82 -5.13
C TYR A 140 18.91 -11.74 -4.22
N GLY A 141 17.64 -11.98 -4.56
CA GLY A 141 16.79 -13.00 -3.96
C GLY A 141 15.80 -12.49 -2.91
N LEU A 142 14.57 -13.03 -2.98
CA LEU A 142 13.37 -12.57 -2.26
C LEU A 142 13.54 -12.37 -0.75
N ARG A 143 14.25 -13.27 -0.06
CA ARG A 143 14.39 -13.21 1.42
C ARG A 143 15.21 -12.03 1.92
N LYS A 144 16.25 -11.63 1.17
CA LYS A 144 17.09 -10.48 1.57
C LYS A 144 16.37 -9.17 1.34
N LEU A 145 15.62 -9.10 0.24
CA LEU A 145 14.77 -7.97 -0.13
C LEU A 145 13.63 -7.78 0.89
N GLU A 146 12.98 -8.86 1.33
CA GLU A 146 12.00 -8.82 2.43
C GLU A 146 12.58 -8.24 3.73
N ALA A 147 13.79 -8.66 4.11
CA ALA A 147 14.44 -8.17 5.33
C ALA A 147 14.83 -6.67 5.23
N PHE A 148 15.30 -6.24 4.06
CA PHE A 148 15.59 -4.84 3.78
C PHE A 148 14.35 -3.95 3.91
N PHE A 149 13.23 -4.39 3.32
CA PHE A 149 11.98 -3.66 3.43
C PHE A 149 11.41 -3.66 4.85
N ALA A 150 11.50 -4.78 5.58
CA ALA A 150 11.08 -4.82 6.98
C ALA A 150 11.87 -3.81 7.84
N PHE A 151 13.15 -3.62 7.54
CA PHE A 151 13.97 -2.58 8.17
C PHE A 151 13.46 -1.17 7.83
N LEU A 152 13.17 -0.86 6.57
CA LEU A 152 12.63 0.45 6.17
C LEU A 152 11.28 0.76 6.84
N ILE A 153 10.37 -0.21 6.88
CA ILE A 153 9.08 -0.07 7.58
C ILE A 153 9.29 0.19 9.08
N ALA A 154 10.23 -0.53 9.70
CA ALA A 154 10.54 -0.32 11.11
C ALA A 154 11.06 1.10 11.38
N VAL A 155 11.93 1.63 10.51
CA VAL A 155 12.41 3.02 10.61
C VAL A 155 11.23 4.00 10.52
N MET A 156 10.33 3.85 9.55
CA MET A 156 9.14 4.70 9.41
C MET A 156 8.20 4.60 10.62
N ALA A 157 7.97 3.40 11.13
CA ALA A 157 7.12 3.19 12.30
C ALA A 157 7.71 3.86 13.56
N ILE A 158 9.03 3.79 13.75
CA ILE A 158 9.72 4.43 14.87
C ILE A 158 9.66 5.96 14.74
N THR A 159 9.91 6.52 13.56
CA THR A 159 9.89 7.98 13.36
C THR A 159 8.48 8.56 13.54
N PHE A 160 7.46 7.97 12.90
CA PHE A 160 6.08 8.42 13.11
C PHE A 160 5.59 8.18 14.54
N GLY A 161 6.00 7.07 15.16
CA GLY A 161 5.70 6.80 16.57
C GLY A 161 6.31 7.84 17.52
N TYR A 162 7.54 8.28 17.24
CA TYR A 162 8.19 9.34 17.99
C TYR A 162 7.46 10.68 17.83
N GLU A 163 7.13 11.08 16.60
CA GLU A 163 6.35 12.30 16.32
C GLU A 163 4.99 12.28 17.04
N TYR A 164 4.30 11.14 17.04
CA TYR A 164 3.02 10.99 17.75
C TYR A 164 3.17 11.23 19.27
N ILE A 165 4.23 10.72 19.88
CA ILE A 165 4.51 10.93 21.31
C ILE A 165 4.87 12.38 21.61
N VAL A 166 5.65 13.04 20.73
CA VAL A 166 6.06 14.44 20.91
C VAL A 166 4.90 15.41 20.75
N VAL A 167 4.02 15.17 19.77
CA VAL A 167 2.85 16.02 19.50
C VAL A 167 1.81 15.94 20.61
N GLN A 168 1.78 14.85 21.39
CA GLN A 168 0.82 14.60 22.48
C GLN A 168 -0.63 14.93 22.10
N PRO A 169 -1.19 14.28 21.05
CA PRO A 169 -2.56 14.55 20.65
C PRO A 169 -3.54 14.16 21.76
N ASP A 170 -4.66 14.90 21.85
CA ASP A 170 -5.74 14.56 22.77
C ASP A 170 -6.31 13.17 22.41
N GLN A 171 -5.98 12.21 23.25
CA GLN A 171 -6.37 10.80 23.09
C GLN A 171 -7.90 10.64 23.08
N VAL A 172 -8.62 11.52 23.79
CA VAL A 172 -10.08 11.49 23.83
C VAL A 172 -10.65 11.89 22.47
N GLU A 173 -10.08 12.91 21.82
CA GLU A 173 -10.51 13.31 20.46
C GLU A 173 -10.16 12.27 19.41
N VAL A 174 -8.99 11.63 19.52
CA VAL A 174 -8.57 10.54 18.60
C VAL A 174 -9.53 9.35 18.70
N VAL A 175 -9.82 8.87 19.92
CA VAL A 175 -10.73 7.73 20.13
C VAL A 175 -12.16 8.07 19.71
N LYS A 176 -12.63 9.30 20.00
CA LYS A 176 -13.93 9.78 19.50
C LYS A 176 -13.96 9.81 17.97
N GLY A 177 -12.92 10.34 17.33
CA GLY A 177 -12.81 10.38 15.87
C GLY A 177 -12.74 9.00 15.22
N LEU A 178 -12.21 8.00 15.93
CA LEU A 178 -12.10 6.62 15.45
C LEU A 178 -13.43 5.86 15.47
N PHE A 179 -14.24 6.04 16.53
CA PHE A 179 -15.47 5.25 16.75
C PHE A 179 -16.78 5.99 16.52
N ILE A 180 -16.80 7.32 16.63
CA ILE A 180 -18.03 8.10 16.51
C ILE A 180 -18.12 8.64 15.07
N PRO A 181 -19.02 8.11 14.22
CA PRO A 181 -19.29 8.69 12.92
C PRO A 181 -20.00 10.02 13.15
N GLY A 182 -19.25 11.11 13.08
CA GLY A 182 -19.76 12.44 13.36
C GLY A 182 -18.99 13.47 12.56
N CYS A 183 -19.65 14.12 11.62
CA CYS A 183 -19.11 15.27 10.91
C CYS A 183 -19.99 16.48 11.21
N ALA A 184 -19.81 17.08 12.39
CA ALA A 184 -20.62 18.20 12.85
C ALA A 184 -20.51 19.45 11.95
N SER A 185 -19.55 19.49 11.03
CA SER A 185 -19.33 20.58 10.07
C SER A 185 -18.72 20.08 8.75
N CYS A 186 -19.32 19.06 8.13
CA CYS A 186 -18.84 18.52 6.85
C CYS A 186 -18.99 19.56 5.72
N SER A 187 -17.91 20.28 5.43
CA SER A 187 -17.77 21.08 4.22
C SER A 187 -17.55 20.16 3.01
N SER A 188 -17.84 20.64 1.80
CA SER A 188 -17.60 19.88 0.57
C SER A 188 -16.15 19.40 0.42
N ARG A 189 -15.18 20.11 1.02
CA ARG A 189 -13.76 19.71 1.05
C ARG A 189 -13.52 18.48 1.91
N VAL A 190 -14.10 18.42 3.11
CA VAL A 190 -13.98 17.25 4.00
C VAL A 190 -14.60 16.01 3.35
N LEU A 191 -15.71 16.18 2.63
CA LEU A 191 -16.33 15.08 1.89
C LEU A 191 -15.47 14.60 0.72
N LEU A 192 -14.82 15.51 -0.01
CA LEU A 192 -13.86 15.13 -1.05
C LEU A 192 -12.66 14.36 -0.47
N GLN A 193 -12.15 14.77 0.69
CA GLN A 193 -11.08 14.04 1.38
C GLN A 193 -11.56 12.65 1.85
N ALA A 194 -12.78 12.55 2.38
CA ALA A 194 -13.38 11.27 2.77
C ALA A 194 -13.44 10.28 1.59
N VAL A 195 -13.94 10.73 0.44
CA VAL A 195 -13.98 9.92 -0.78
C VAL A 195 -12.57 9.57 -1.26
N GLY A 196 -11.63 10.52 -1.14
CA GLY A 196 -10.22 10.32 -1.43
C GLY A 196 -9.59 9.19 -0.61
N ILE A 197 -9.78 9.18 0.71
CA ILE A 197 -9.28 8.12 1.61
C ILE A 197 -9.83 6.75 1.20
N VAL A 198 -11.14 6.66 0.95
CA VAL A 198 -11.77 5.40 0.53
C VAL A 198 -11.21 4.93 -0.82
N GLY A 199 -11.01 5.85 -1.77
CA GLY A 199 -10.45 5.55 -3.08
C GLY A 199 -8.98 5.12 -3.03
N ALA A 200 -8.16 5.79 -2.23
CA ALA A 200 -6.73 5.49 -2.06
C ALA A 200 -6.50 4.09 -1.48
N LEU A 201 -7.36 3.65 -0.55
CA LEU A 201 -7.25 2.33 0.08
C LEU A 201 -7.57 1.15 -0.86
N ILE A 202 -8.41 1.36 -1.88
CA ILE A 202 -8.78 0.32 -2.85
C ILE A 202 -7.93 0.53 -4.11
N THR A 203 -6.65 0.22 -4.02
CA THR A 203 -5.70 0.25 -5.14
C THR A 203 -5.85 -1.01 -6.00
N PRO A 204 -6.33 -0.91 -7.25
CA PRO A 204 -6.59 -2.09 -8.08
C PRO A 204 -5.33 -2.92 -8.34
N HIS A 205 -4.20 -2.26 -8.61
CA HIS A 205 -2.93 -2.92 -8.90
C HIS A 205 -2.45 -3.81 -7.74
N ASN A 206 -2.71 -3.39 -6.50
CA ASN A 206 -2.38 -4.17 -5.31
C ASN A 206 -3.20 -5.47 -5.21
N LEU A 207 -4.43 -5.50 -5.73
CA LEU A 207 -5.24 -6.73 -5.76
C LEU A 207 -4.67 -7.76 -6.75
N TYR A 208 -4.26 -7.29 -7.93
CA TYR A 208 -3.59 -8.13 -8.92
C TYR A 208 -2.26 -8.66 -8.38
N LEU A 209 -1.43 -7.79 -7.79
CA LEU A 209 -0.16 -8.15 -7.19
C LEU A 209 -0.31 -9.16 -6.06
N HIS A 210 -1.25 -8.98 -5.14
CA HIS A 210 -1.43 -9.92 -4.03
C HIS A 210 -1.86 -11.31 -4.52
N SER A 211 -2.73 -11.37 -5.53
CA SER A 211 -3.15 -12.64 -6.12
C SER A 211 -2.00 -13.41 -6.78
N SER A 212 -1.05 -12.71 -7.41
CA SER A 212 0.13 -13.32 -8.04
C SER A 212 1.22 -13.69 -7.03
N LEU A 213 1.44 -12.89 -6.00
CA LEU A 213 2.41 -13.19 -4.94
C LEU A 213 2.06 -14.47 -4.17
N VAL A 214 0.76 -14.71 -3.95
CA VAL A 214 0.28 -15.94 -3.30
C VAL A 214 0.50 -17.17 -4.20
N LYS A 215 0.44 -17.01 -5.54
CA LYS A 215 0.73 -18.08 -6.50
C LYS A 215 2.18 -18.58 -6.43
N VAL A 216 3.14 -17.68 -6.20
CA VAL A 216 4.58 -18.03 -6.09
C VAL A 216 4.89 -18.89 -4.85
N ARG A 217 4.00 -18.91 -3.85
CA ARG A 217 4.11 -19.78 -2.66
C ARG A 217 2.96 -20.77 -2.62
N PRO A 218 3.03 -21.91 -3.33
CA PRO A 218 1.95 -22.88 -3.34
C PRO A 218 1.61 -23.32 -1.90
N PRO A 219 0.36 -23.12 -1.43
CA PRO A 219 -0.10 -23.82 -0.25
C PRO A 219 -0.33 -25.27 -0.70
N PHE A 220 0.55 -26.19 -0.28
CA PHE A 220 0.43 -27.61 -0.59
C PHE A 220 0.43 -27.94 -2.11
N SER A 221 1.59 -27.90 -2.76
CA SER A 221 1.77 -28.71 -3.98
C SER A 221 2.49 -30.01 -3.63
N SER A 222 1.99 -31.12 -4.17
CA SER A 222 2.70 -32.37 -4.39
C SER A 222 2.87 -33.31 -3.19
N LYS A 223 1.78 -33.98 -2.77
CA LYS A 223 1.88 -35.34 -2.20
C LYS A 223 0.92 -36.38 -2.76
N TYR A 224 0.18 -36.05 -3.82
CA TYR A 224 -0.59 -37.02 -4.59
C TYR A 224 -0.40 -36.70 -6.07
N GLN A 225 0.75 -37.16 -6.54
CA GLN A 225 0.91 -37.68 -7.90
C GLN A 225 0.11 -38.98 -7.99
#